data_AF-A0A1Z3HU87-F1
#
_entry.id   AF-A0A1Z3HU87-F1
#
_cell.length_a   1.000
_cell.length_b   1.000
_cell.length_c   1.000
_cell.angle_alpha   90.00
_cell.angle_beta   90.00
_cell.angle_gamma   90.00
#
_symmetry.space_group_name_H-M   'P 1'
#
loop_
_entity.id
_entity.type
_entity.pdbx_description
1 polymer ?
#
loop_
_entity_poly.entity_id
_entity_poly.type
_entity_poly.pdbx_seq_one_letter_code
_entity_poly.pdbx_strand_id
1 'polypeptide(L)'
;MVKPVILEKLEALPESMQAEVLHYIEFLLEKHLKSAGDTLHELRQDLANSTEEEAEKRYGYGSLADQITMSDDFDEPLDDLVEYM
;
A
#
# COMPACT_ATOMS: atom_id res chain seq x y z
N MET A 1 4.43 25.65 -18.32
CA MET A 1 5.17 26.91 -18.08
C MET A 1 6.11 26.87 -16.86
N VAL A 2 6.04 25.87 -15.96
CA VAL A 2 6.88 25.80 -14.74
C VAL A 2 8.31 25.27 -14.94
N LYS A 3 8.53 24.39 -15.93
CA LYS A 3 9.84 23.80 -16.24
C LYS A 3 10.98 24.82 -16.43
N PRO A 4 10.84 25.91 -17.22
CA PRO A 4 11.93 26.88 -17.39
C PRO A 4 12.25 27.66 -16.11
N VAL A 5 11.25 27.97 -15.28
CA VAL A 5 11.44 28.70 -14.02
C VAL A 5 12.20 27.86 -13.00
N ILE A 6 11.95 26.55 -12.97
CA ILE A 6 12.65 25.62 -12.08
C ILE A 6 14.14 25.56 -12.43
N LEU A 7 14.49 25.52 -13.72
CA LEU A 7 15.89 25.48 -14.17
C LEU A 7 16.66 26.76 -13.77
N GLU A 8 16.06 27.93 -14.00
CA GLU A 8 16.66 29.21 -13.62
C GLU A 8 16.92 29.31 -12.11
N LYS A 9 15.98 28.81 -11.29
CA LYS A 9 16.14 28.79 -9.82
C LYS A 9 17.16 27.76 -9.35
N LEU A 10 17.28 26.63 -10.04
CA LEU A 10 18.21 25.55 -9.70
C LEU A 10 19.66 25.96 -9.98
N GLU A 11 19.91 26.72 -11.06
CA GLU A 11 21.23 27.29 -11.37
C GLU A 11 21.67 28.37 -10.37
N ALA A 12 20.72 29.07 -9.73
CA ALA A 12 21.01 30.08 -8.71
C ALA A 12 21.30 29.48 -7.32
N LEU A 13 21.08 28.17 -7.12
CA LEU A 13 21.27 27.48 -5.84
C LEU A 13 22.66 26.85 -5.74
N PRO A 14 23.27 26.80 -4.53
CA PRO A 14 24.50 26.07 -4.29
C PRO A 14 24.32 24.56 -4.54
N GLU A 15 25.38 23.86 -4.94
CA GLU A 15 25.34 22.41 -5.24
C GLU A 15 24.73 21.57 -4.10
N SER A 16 24.95 21.95 -2.84
CA SER A 16 24.37 21.25 -1.69
C SER A 16 22.84 21.28 -1.68
N MET A 17 22.23 22.40 -2.09
CA MET A 17 20.77 22.52 -2.13
C MET A 17 20.17 21.92 -3.41
N GLN A 18 20.95 21.84 -4.49
CA GLN A 18 20.53 21.12 -5.69
C GLN A 18 20.32 19.63 -5.39
N ALA A 19 21.15 19.04 -4.52
CA ALA A 19 20.99 17.66 -4.06
C ALA A 19 19.68 17.44 -3.27
N GLU A 20 19.32 18.39 -2.39
CA GLU A 20 18.03 18.33 -1.68
C GLU A 20 16.83 18.43 -2.63
N VAL A 21 16.92 19.28 -3.65
CA VAL A 21 15.89 19.39 -4.69
C VAL A 21 15.78 18.08 -5.48
N LEU A 22 16.90 17.45 -5.81
CA LEU A 22 16.91 16.14 -6.47
C LEU A 22 16.19 15.08 -5.63
N HIS A 23 16.53 14.95 -4.35
CA HIS A 23 15.85 14.02 -3.44
C HIS A 23 14.34 14.32 -3.33
N TYR A 24 13.96 15.59 -3.31
CA TYR A 24 12.54 15.96 -3.26
C TYR A 24 11.79 15.62 -4.54
N ILE A 25 12.43 15.76 -5.71
CA ILE A 25 11.84 15.34 -6.99
C ILE A 25 11.66 13.82 -7.01
N GLU A 26 12.65 13.06 -6.56
CA GLU A 26 12.54 11.59 -6.42
C GLU A 26 11.40 11.21 -5.48
N PHE A 27 11.30 11.86 -4.32
CA PHE A 27 10.21 11.66 -3.37
C PHE A 27 8.84 11.96 -3.99
N LEU A 28 8.68 13.04 -4.76
CA LEU A 28 7.41 13.36 -5.41
C LEU A 28 7.03 12.31 -6.45
N LEU A 29 8.00 11.80 -7.22
CA LEU A 29 7.77 10.72 -8.17
C LEU A 29 7.34 9.44 -7.46
N GLU A 30 8.05 9.05 -6.40
CA GLU A 30 7.72 7.88 -5.60
C GLU A 30 6.36 8.02 -4.92
N LYS A 31 6.04 9.19 -4.37
CA LYS A 31 4.73 9.49 -3.79
C LYS A 31 3.60 9.39 -4.80
N HIS A 32 3.81 9.85 -6.03
CA HIS A 32 2.81 9.69 -7.10
C HIS A 32 2.66 8.24 -7.56
N LEU A 33 3.74 7.45 -7.55
CA LEU A 33 3.69 6.01 -7.85
C LEU A 33 3.01 5.22 -6.73
N LYS A 34 3.29 5.55 -5.46
CA LYS A 34 2.63 4.96 -4.27
C LYS A 34 1.16 5.35 -4.24
N SER A 35 0.83 6.63 -4.41
CA SER A 35 -0.57 7.10 -4.48
C SER A 35 -1.37 6.50 -5.64
N ALA A 36 -0.72 6.03 -6.72
CA ALA A 36 -1.38 5.28 -7.80
C ALA A 36 -1.42 3.76 -7.56
N GLY A 37 -0.57 3.22 -6.67
CA GLY A 37 -0.46 1.81 -6.30
C GLY A 37 -0.95 1.45 -4.89
N ASP A 38 -1.47 2.43 -4.13
CA ASP A 38 -1.88 2.32 -2.71
C ASP A 38 -3.05 1.36 -2.48
N THR A 39 -3.70 0.84 -3.52
CA THR A 39 -4.67 -0.25 -3.31
C THR A 39 -4.03 -1.63 -3.21
N LEU A 40 -2.75 -1.82 -3.59
CA LEU A 40 -2.16 -3.17 -3.66
C LEU A 40 -0.88 -3.35 -2.83
N HIS A 41 -0.05 -2.31 -2.67
CA HIS A 41 1.24 -2.49 -1.99
C HIS A 41 1.14 -2.34 -0.45
N GLU A 42 0.34 -1.40 0.05
CA GLU A 42 0.12 -1.20 1.49
C GLU A 42 -0.62 -2.42 2.10
N LEU A 43 -1.66 -2.95 1.44
CA LEU A 43 -2.34 -4.18 1.88
C LEU A 43 -1.40 -5.39 1.97
N ARG A 44 -0.43 -5.51 1.04
CA ARG A 44 0.46 -6.67 0.98
C ARG A 44 1.59 -6.60 1.99
N GLN A 45 2.05 -5.39 2.33
CA GLN A 45 3.13 -5.18 3.29
C GLN A 45 2.62 -5.13 4.74
N ASP A 46 1.39 -4.69 4.96
CA ASP A 46 0.74 -4.73 6.27
C ASP A 46 0.25 -6.14 6.65
N LEU A 47 -0.21 -6.96 5.68
CA LEU A 47 -0.51 -8.37 5.94
C LEU A 47 0.74 -9.20 6.27
N ALA A 48 1.89 -8.85 5.68
CA ALA A 48 3.15 -9.56 5.92
C ALA A 48 3.78 -9.26 7.29
N ASN A 49 3.41 -8.14 7.92
CA ASN A 49 3.97 -7.68 9.20
C ASN A 49 2.97 -7.65 10.36
N SER A 50 1.68 -7.94 10.12
CA SER A 50 0.68 -8.01 11.18
C SER A 50 0.78 -9.34 11.91
N THR A 51 1.18 -9.30 13.18
CA THR A 51 0.95 -10.41 14.11
C THR A 51 -0.56 -10.56 14.31
N GLU A 52 -1.04 -11.81 14.38
CA GLU A 52 -2.46 -12.19 14.43
C GLU A 52 -3.24 -11.43 15.54
N GLU A 53 -2.56 -11.07 16.63
CA GLU A 53 -3.14 -10.37 17.79
C GLU A 53 -3.52 -8.88 17.57
N GLU A 54 -2.92 -8.20 16.57
CA GLU A 54 -3.22 -6.78 16.30
C GLU A 54 -4.35 -6.59 15.28
N ALA A 55 -4.59 -7.58 14.43
CA ALA A 55 -5.69 -7.57 13.46
C ALA A 55 -7.06 -7.61 14.16
N GLU A 56 -7.17 -8.37 15.26
CA GLU A 56 -8.41 -8.48 16.05
C GLU A 56 -8.82 -7.16 16.75
N LYS A 57 -7.85 -6.28 17.05
CA LYS A 57 -8.13 -5.01 17.74
C LYS A 57 -8.58 -3.90 16.79
N ARG A 58 -8.23 -3.98 15.51
CA ARG A 58 -8.54 -2.93 14.52
C ARG A 58 -9.95 -3.02 13.97
N TYR A 59 -10.54 -4.21 13.98
CA TYR A 59 -11.88 -4.45 13.45
C TYR A 59 -12.71 -5.15 14.52
N GLY A 60 -13.81 -4.51 14.96
CA GLY A 60 -14.76 -5.14 15.86
C GLY A 60 -15.44 -6.34 15.19
N TYR A 61 -15.94 -7.28 16.00
CA TYR A 61 -16.72 -8.42 15.49
C TYR A 61 -17.86 -7.96 14.58
N GLY A 62 -17.94 -8.50 13.36
CA GLY A 62 -18.95 -8.12 12.37
C GLY A 62 -18.65 -6.84 11.56
N SER A 63 -17.49 -6.20 11.70
CA SER A 63 -17.14 -4.99 10.92
C SER A 63 -17.06 -5.23 9.40
N LEU A 64 -16.95 -6.50 8.99
CA LEU A 64 -16.90 -6.93 7.59
C LEU A 64 -18.16 -7.72 7.18
N ALA A 65 -19.21 -7.70 8.02
CA ALA A 65 -20.51 -8.24 7.64
C ALA A 65 -20.99 -7.53 6.36
N ASP A 66 -21.54 -8.31 5.43
CA ASP A 66 -21.99 -7.87 4.09
C ASP A 66 -20.90 -7.36 3.13
N GLN A 67 -19.62 -7.31 3.54
CA GLN A 67 -18.51 -6.96 2.65
C GLN A 67 -17.76 -8.17 2.09
N ILE A 68 -17.87 -9.32 2.76
CA ILE A 68 -17.26 -10.57 2.32
C ILE A 68 -18.34 -11.42 1.63
N THR A 69 -18.11 -11.74 0.36
CA THR A 69 -18.93 -12.71 -0.38
C THR A 69 -18.27 -14.08 -0.25
N MET A 70 -18.87 -14.96 0.55
CA MET A 70 -18.44 -16.36 0.65
C MET A 70 -19.08 -17.17 -0.48
N SER A 71 -18.36 -18.15 -1.01
CA SER A 71 -18.87 -19.07 -2.03
C SER A 71 -19.81 -20.10 -1.39
N ASP A 72 -20.80 -20.58 -2.16
CA ASP A 72 -21.80 -21.54 -1.68
C ASP A 72 -21.19 -22.92 -1.29
N ASP A 73 -19.93 -23.17 -1.67
CA ASP A 73 -19.17 -24.41 -1.44
C ASP A 73 -18.20 -24.32 -0.24
N PHE A 74 -18.18 -23.22 0.52
CA PHE A 74 -17.25 -23.07 1.65
C PHE A 74 -17.43 -24.14 2.74
N ASP A 75 -18.68 -24.55 2.97
CA ASP A 75 -19.01 -25.61 3.94
C ASP A 75 -18.78 -27.03 3.36
N GLU A 76 -18.44 -27.15 2.07
CA GLU A 76 -18.14 -28.45 1.47
C GLU A 76 -16.76 -28.94 1.98
N PRO A 77 -16.68 -30.18 2.51
CA PRO A 77 -15.41 -30.72 2.94
C PRO A 77 -14.44 -30.80 1.77
N LEU A 78 -13.18 -30.41 2.00
CA LEU A 78 -12.12 -30.63 1.02
C LEU A 78 -12.02 -32.13 0.72
N ASP A 79 -11.88 -32.51 -0.54
CA ASP A 79 -11.81 -33.92 -0.99
C ASP A 79 -10.81 -34.75 -0.17
N ASP A 80 -9.67 -34.16 0.19
CA ASP A 80 -8.61 -34.79 0.99
C ASP A 80 -9.00 -34.99 2.48
N LEU A 81 -10.01 -34.28 2.97
CA LEU A 81 -10.51 -34.32 4.36
C LEU A 81 -11.81 -35.12 4.49
N VAL A 82 -12.50 -35.42 3.38
CA VAL A 82 -13.70 -36.29 3.37
C VAL A 82 -13.41 -37.67 3.95
N GLU A 83 -12.22 -38.22 3.69
CA GLU A 83 -11.83 -39.55 4.18
C GLU A 83 -11.64 -39.61 5.71
N TYR A 84 -11.57 -38.45 6.39
CA TYR A 84 -11.28 -38.34 7.82
C TYR A 84 -12.45 -37.84 8.69
N MET A 85 -13.58 -37.42 8.10
CA MET A 85 -14.80 -37.03 8.82
C MET A 85 -15.82 -38.18 8.89
#